data_AF-A0A8J5U711-F1
#
_entry.id   AF-A0A8J5U711-F1
#
_cell.length_a   1.000
_cell.length_b   1.000
_cell.length_c   1.000
_cell.angle_alpha   90.00
_cell.angle_beta   90.00
_cell.angle_gamma   90.00
#
_symmetry.space_group_name_H-M   'P 1'
#
loop_
_entity.id
_entity.type
_entity.pdbx_description
1 polymer ?
#
loop_
_entity_poly.entity_id
_entity_poly.type
_entity_poly.pdbx_seq_one_letter_code
_entity_poly.pdbx_strand_id
1 'polypeptide(L)'
;MTKRKRSSSNVRSSTRTGANAMSNHVCPRCDCVPWLSISHVSDNTPLTDRFIVSVEESHAELRASSCPVCQLFALLKPSALDHLKCSLRAVPAYWFFTGRTALKHPVRNDTTVLFIDSENGKRKPMRRRHMGHVIAIEPLLDSSVSLKPRLIRNEINFEVFDLIKEWMTYCNQNHLDICKSDKLTTSQDSQDSQDFKVIRCCDGEIITAPAGCSYAALSYVWGDIEYPDPNDHKKLPQVVIDSIKVASELGCHYLWVDRHCINQNDPDKKKQIQRMDEIYSKADFTIIDAAGTDCTYGLAGVTPSRRTDQPQGYAQVNGVNLIYLGTPPADKIRASRWASRGWTYQEGVISHKRIFFTNEQVIFQCNTMICQESFSLHTNALHSEIHSNERKKPTLPDTEPLLPIDNDIGSHLMEFSKRDLKYDKDSLNAFLGILNVYRKNHGCIHLLGNPLNARNGNMINAWYHPKPGTRKFDFPSWSWTGWKGAIKMTSYKNRDPTLRLVTTDGDSIPLDEYIDKSNANYLRAVKPVIEMRGRMTRLSLSNGV
;
A
#
# COMPACT_ATOMS: atom_id res chain seq x y z
N MET A 1 -54.33 62.68 -13.63
CA MET A 1 -53.24 63.44 -14.29
C MET A 1 -51.90 62.72 -14.07
N THR A 2 -51.37 62.09 -15.14
CA THR A 2 -49.97 62.18 -15.63
C THR A 2 -48.79 62.09 -14.65
N LYS A 3 -47.63 61.45 -14.91
CA LYS A 3 -47.05 60.57 -15.94
C LYS A 3 -45.58 60.38 -15.46
N ARG A 4 -45.01 59.15 -15.52
CA ARG A 4 -43.58 58.81 -15.75
C ARG A 4 -42.55 59.25 -14.67
N LYS A 5 -41.43 58.55 -14.36
CA LYS A 5 -40.49 57.74 -15.17
C LYS A 5 -39.45 57.04 -14.22
N ARG A 6 -39.06 55.80 -14.57
CA ARG A 6 -37.71 55.11 -14.52
C ARG A 6 -36.81 55.29 -13.27
N SER A 7 -36.11 54.29 -12.72
CA SER A 7 -35.44 53.11 -13.30
C SER A 7 -35.12 52.05 -12.22
N SER A 8 -35.45 50.79 -12.49
CA SER A 8 -35.03 49.61 -11.72
C SER A 8 -33.73 49.03 -12.29
N SER A 9 -32.65 49.02 -11.50
CA SER A 9 -31.39 48.33 -11.82
C SER A 9 -31.50 46.86 -11.42
N ASN A 10 -31.79 45.99 -12.39
CA ASN A 10 -31.63 44.54 -12.26
C ASN A 10 -30.14 44.19 -12.35
N VAL A 11 -29.54 43.83 -11.21
CA VAL A 11 -28.24 43.16 -11.16
C VAL A 11 -28.47 41.70 -11.55
N ARG A 12 -28.01 41.33 -12.75
CA ARG A 12 -27.97 39.95 -13.23
C ARG A 12 -27.02 39.13 -12.35
N SER A 13 -27.55 38.14 -11.65
CA SER A 13 -26.77 37.06 -11.04
C SER A 13 -26.20 36.16 -12.15
N SER A 14 -24.92 36.34 -12.48
CA SER A 14 -24.20 35.41 -13.35
C SER A 14 -23.63 34.26 -12.51
N THR A 15 -24.42 33.21 -12.29
CA THR A 15 -23.90 31.90 -11.91
C THR A 15 -23.29 31.26 -13.16
N ARG A 16 -21.99 31.46 -13.36
CA ARG A 16 -21.24 30.85 -14.45
C ARG A 16 -20.80 29.45 -14.01
N THR A 17 -21.62 28.47 -14.40
CA THR A 17 -21.31 27.04 -14.42
C THR A 17 -20.03 26.79 -15.21
N GLY A 18 -18.97 26.33 -14.55
CA GLY A 18 -17.72 25.91 -15.17
C GLY A 18 -17.63 24.39 -15.29
N ALA A 19 -18.63 23.75 -15.90
CA ALA A 19 -18.48 22.42 -16.45
C ALA A 19 -18.28 22.59 -17.96
N ASN A 20 -17.08 22.32 -18.46
CA ASN A 20 -16.87 22.24 -19.90
C ASN A 20 -17.77 21.11 -20.44
N ALA A 21 -18.80 21.48 -21.19
CA ALA A 21 -19.62 20.53 -21.93
C ALA A 21 -18.75 19.87 -22.99
N MET A 22 -18.21 18.69 -22.68
CA MET A 22 -17.52 17.85 -23.65
C MET A 22 -18.57 17.30 -24.61
N SER A 23 -18.34 17.39 -25.93
CA SER A 23 -19.25 16.80 -26.90
C SER A 23 -19.30 15.29 -26.71
N ASN A 24 -20.50 14.71 -26.56
CA ASN A 24 -20.69 13.25 -26.51
C ASN A 24 -20.49 12.56 -27.88
N HIS A 25 -19.93 13.26 -28.87
CA HIS A 25 -19.74 12.73 -30.21
C HIS A 25 -18.50 11.83 -30.25
N VAL A 26 -18.74 10.53 -30.37
CA VAL A 26 -17.71 9.53 -30.65
C VAL A 26 -17.25 9.69 -32.10
N CYS A 27 -15.94 9.66 -32.35
CA CYS A 27 -15.42 9.78 -33.71
C CYS A 27 -15.69 8.50 -34.52
N PRO A 28 -15.75 8.56 -35.87
CA PRO A 28 -16.07 7.41 -36.71
C PRO A 28 -15.20 6.18 -36.44
N ARG A 29 -13.91 6.38 -36.15
CA ARG A 29 -12.99 5.29 -35.80
C ARG A 29 -13.44 4.53 -34.55
N CYS A 30 -13.75 5.25 -33.49
CA CYS A 30 -14.17 4.65 -32.21
C CYS A 30 -15.60 4.09 -32.31
N ASP A 31 -16.44 4.64 -33.17
CA ASP A 31 -17.81 4.18 -33.42
C ASP A 31 -17.86 2.86 -34.20
N CYS A 32 -16.91 2.64 -35.12
CA CYS A 32 -16.79 1.40 -35.88
C CYS A 32 -16.29 0.19 -35.06
N VAL A 33 -15.83 0.39 -33.83
CA VAL A 33 -15.37 -0.72 -32.98
C VAL A 33 -16.58 -1.54 -32.50
N PRO A 34 -16.57 -2.87 -32.62
CA PRO A 34 -17.70 -3.73 -32.22
C PRO A 34 -17.77 -3.93 -30.69
N TRP A 35 -18.02 -2.85 -29.94
CA TRP A 35 -17.93 -2.82 -28.48
C TRP A 35 -18.81 -3.86 -27.76
N LEU A 36 -20.05 -4.06 -28.21
CA LEU A 36 -20.96 -5.07 -27.63
C LEU A 36 -20.38 -6.48 -27.77
N SER A 37 -19.87 -6.83 -28.96
CA SER A 37 -19.24 -8.14 -29.19
C SER A 37 -18.00 -8.33 -28.31
N ILE A 38 -17.23 -7.26 -28.09
CA ILE A 38 -16.05 -7.27 -27.20
C ILE A 38 -16.47 -7.45 -25.74
N SER A 39 -17.61 -6.91 -25.31
CA SER A 39 -18.08 -7.06 -23.93
C SER A 39 -18.45 -8.50 -23.54
N HIS A 40 -18.60 -9.40 -24.52
CA HIS A 40 -18.96 -10.82 -24.34
C HIS A 40 -17.83 -11.80 -24.74
N VAL A 41 -16.56 -11.40 -24.66
CA VAL A 41 -15.42 -12.25 -25.03
C VAL A 41 -15.40 -13.56 -24.21
N SER A 42 -15.53 -14.70 -24.88
CA SER A 42 -15.53 -16.05 -24.28
C SER A 42 -14.12 -16.60 -24.00
N ASP A 43 -14.02 -17.59 -23.09
CA ASP A 43 -12.77 -18.24 -22.66
C ASP A 43 -11.93 -18.87 -23.78
N ASN A 44 -12.57 -19.27 -24.88
CA ASN A 44 -11.93 -20.01 -25.97
C ASN A 44 -11.22 -19.12 -27.01
N THR A 45 -11.26 -17.79 -26.87
CA THR A 45 -10.69 -16.89 -27.88
C THR A 45 -9.15 -16.82 -27.78
N PRO A 46 -8.40 -17.23 -28.83
CA PRO A 46 -6.94 -17.16 -28.88
C PRO A 46 -6.41 -15.74 -28.66
N LEU A 47 -5.23 -15.60 -28.04
CA LEU A 47 -4.58 -14.30 -27.77
C LEU A 47 -4.34 -13.42 -29.02
N THR A 48 -4.23 -14.05 -30.19
CA THR A 48 -4.06 -13.39 -31.49
C THR A 48 -5.34 -12.73 -31.99
N ASP A 49 -6.51 -13.20 -31.57
CA ASP A 49 -7.83 -12.68 -31.98
C ASP A 49 -8.39 -11.64 -31.00
N ARG A 50 -7.56 -11.19 -30.04
CA ARG A 50 -7.91 -10.19 -29.01
C ARG A 50 -7.53 -8.76 -29.39
N PHE A 51 -7.01 -8.58 -30.61
CA PHE A 51 -6.73 -7.27 -31.19
C PHE A 51 -8.04 -6.55 -31.50
N ILE A 52 -8.12 -5.27 -31.16
CA ILE A 52 -9.28 -4.43 -31.45
C ILE A 52 -8.93 -3.43 -32.53
N VAL A 53 -7.96 -2.55 -32.25
CA VAL A 53 -7.59 -1.45 -33.14
C VAL A 53 -6.16 -1.02 -32.88
N SER A 54 -5.45 -0.60 -33.93
CA SER A 54 -4.16 0.07 -33.81
C SER A 54 -4.35 1.48 -33.25
N VAL A 55 -3.49 1.88 -32.32
CA VAL A 55 -3.47 3.22 -31.73
C VAL A 55 -2.19 3.91 -32.19
N GLU A 56 -2.26 4.51 -33.38
CA GLU A 56 -1.12 5.16 -34.04
C GLU A 56 -0.93 6.61 -33.58
N GLU A 57 -1.99 7.24 -33.07
CA GLU A 57 -1.94 8.62 -32.60
C GLU A 57 -1.04 8.75 -31.36
N SER A 58 -0.34 9.89 -31.28
CA SER A 58 0.42 10.28 -30.10
C SER A 58 -0.49 10.56 -28.89
N HIS A 59 0.08 10.51 -27.69
CA HIS A 59 -0.62 10.87 -26.45
C HIS A 59 -1.24 12.26 -26.53
N ALA A 60 -0.51 13.23 -27.13
CA ALA A 60 -0.97 14.60 -27.28
C ALA A 60 -2.19 14.70 -28.21
N GLU A 61 -2.18 13.99 -29.35
CA GLU A 61 -3.30 13.94 -30.29
C GLU A 61 -4.55 13.28 -29.68
N LEU A 62 -4.37 12.14 -28.99
CA LEU A 62 -5.46 11.44 -28.31
C LEU A 62 -6.10 12.32 -27.22
N ARG A 63 -5.26 13.02 -26.43
CA ARG A 63 -5.71 13.91 -25.36
C ARG A 63 -6.41 15.17 -25.90
N ALA A 64 -5.97 15.68 -27.04
CA ALA A 64 -6.57 16.85 -27.69
C ALA A 64 -7.85 16.53 -28.48
N SER A 65 -8.13 15.24 -28.72
CA SER A 65 -9.34 14.81 -29.42
C SER A 65 -10.61 15.24 -28.69
N SER A 66 -11.66 15.61 -29.44
CA SER A 66 -13.00 15.84 -28.89
C SER A 66 -13.77 14.54 -28.60
N CYS A 67 -13.27 13.39 -29.07
CA CYS A 67 -13.87 12.09 -28.85
C CYS A 67 -13.53 11.57 -27.44
N PRO A 68 -14.52 11.29 -26.58
CA PRO A 68 -14.26 10.82 -25.22
C PRO A 68 -13.56 9.45 -25.18
N VAL A 69 -13.80 8.58 -26.17
CA VAL A 69 -13.11 7.28 -26.27
C VAL A 69 -11.62 7.46 -26.64
N CYS A 70 -11.29 8.41 -27.51
CA CYS A 70 -9.89 8.74 -27.81
C CYS A 70 -9.16 9.29 -26.58
N GLN A 71 -9.83 10.13 -25.78
CA GLN A 71 -9.27 10.64 -24.54
C GLN A 71 -9.04 9.53 -23.52
N LEU A 72 -9.93 8.53 -23.44
CA LEU A 72 -9.69 7.32 -22.67
C LEU A 72 -8.46 6.55 -23.15
N PHE A 73 -8.25 6.43 -24.46
CA PHE A 73 -7.04 5.80 -24.99
C PHE A 73 -5.77 6.59 -24.63
N ALA A 74 -5.84 7.92 -24.49
CA ALA A 74 -4.72 8.72 -23.99
C ALA A 74 -4.30 8.32 -22.57
N LEU A 75 -5.24 7.86 -21.72
CA LEU A 75 -4.95 7.36 -20.38
C LEU A 75 -4.24 6.00 -20.41
N LEU A 76 -4.54 5.15 -21.40
CA LEU A 76 -3.85 3.88 -21.62
C LEU A 76 -2.48 4.06 -22.31
N LYS A 77 -2.34 5.06 -23.19
CA LYS A 77 -1.14 5.36 -23.98
C LYS A 77 -0.44 6.61 -23.44
N PRO A 78 0.41 6.52 -22.40
CA PRO A 78 1.22 7.65 -21.97
C PRO A 78 2.21 8.07 -23.06
N SER A 79 2.69 9.31 -23.02
CA SER A 79 3.64 9.86 -24.01
C SER A 79 4.94 9.05 -24.14
N ALA A 80 5.32 8.32 -23.09
CA ALA A 80 6.43 7.38 -23.11
C ALA A 80 6.28 6.25 -24.15
N LEU A 81 5.07 6.01 -24.68
CA LEU A 81 4.81 5.01 -25.72
C LEU A 81 4.67 5.62 -27.12
N ASP A 82 4.83 6.93 -27.31
CA ASP A 82 4.58 7.59 -28.59
C ASP A 82 5.50 7.15 -29.73
N HIS A 83 6.67 6.61 -29.39
CA HIS A 83 7.64 6.09 -30.35
C HIS A 83 7.45 4.59 -30.67
N LEU A 84 6.43 3.94 -30.10
CA LEU A 84 6.17 2.52 -30.25
C LEU A 84 4.84 2.28 -30.96
N LYS A 85 4.79 1.23 -31.78
CA LYS A 85 3.52 0.72 -32.32
C LYS A 85 2.69 0.15 -31.18
N CYS A 86 1.51 0.71 -31.00
CA CYS A 86 0.58 0.32 -29.94
C CYS A 86 -0.71 -0.24 -30.53
N SER A 87 -1.23 -1.29 -29.90
CA SER A 87 -2.54 -1.86 -30.22
C SER A 87 -3.39 -1.94 -28.97
N LEU A 88 -4.68 -1.67 -29.12
CA LEU A 88 -5.67 -1.90 -28.09
C LEU A 88 -6.10 -3.37 -28.11
N ARG A 89 -6.15 -4.00 -26.95
CA ARG A 89 -6.56 -5.40 -26.80
C ARG A 89 -7.59 -5.56 -25.70
N ALA A 90 -8.47 -6.56 -25.84
CA ALA A 90 -9.44 -6.95 -24.82
C ALA A 90 -9.10 -8.32 -24.23
N VAL A 91 -9.26 -8.43 -22.92
CA VAL A 91 -9.25 -9.71 -22.19
C VAL A 91 -10.35 -9.72 -21.14
N PRO A 92 -10.87 -10.89 -20.75
CA PRO A 92 -11.62 -11.01 -19.49
C PRO A 92 -10.75 -10.57 -18.31
N ALA A 93 -11.33 -9.93 -17.30
CA ALA A 93 -10.62 -9.45 -16.11
C ALA A 93 -9.93 -10.58 -15.32
N TYR A 94 -10.51 -11.78 -15.29
CA TYR A 94 -9.94 -12.96 -14.65
C TYR A 94 -8.53 -13.29 -15.21
N TRP A 95 -8.24 -12.90 -16.45
CA TRP A 95 -6.97 -13.15 -17.12
C TRP A 95 -5.79 -12.42 -16.47
N PHE A 96 -6.06 -11.36 -15.70
CA PHE A 96 -5.05 -10.66 -14.94
C PHE A 96 -4.64 -11.40 -13.66
N PHE A 97 -5.50 -12.26 -13.12
CA PHE A 97 -5.22 -12.97 -11.88
C PHE A 97 -4.30 -14.16 -12.13
N THR A 98 -3.36 -14.38 -11.21
CA THR A 98 -2.34 -15.42 -11.36
C THR A 98 -2.89 -16.83 -11.06
N GLY A 99 -2.79 -17.75 -12.04
CA GLY A 99 -2.83 -19.21 -11.80
C GLY A 99 -3.87 -20.00 -12.62
N ARG A 100 -3.55 -21.27 -12.92
CA ARG A 100 -4.48 -22.24 -13.56
C ARG A 100 -5.69 -22.58 -12.66
N THR A 101 -5.71 -22.13 -11.42
CA THR A 101 -6.78 -22.35 -10.43
C THR A 101 -8.00 -21.48 -10.69
N ALA A 102 -7.86 -20.29 -11.31
CA ALA A 102 -9.00 -19.43 -11.69
C ALA A 102 -9.93 -20.09 -12.74
N LEU A 103 -9.41 -21.03 -13.55
CA LEU A 103 -10.18 -21.78 -14.55
C LEU A 103 -11.22 -22.75 -13.95
N LYS A 104 -11.25 -22.93 -12.62
CA LYS A 104 -12.19 -23.85 -11.95
C LYS A 104 -13.45 -23.16 -11.41
N HIS A 105 -13.47 -21.83 -11.32
CA HIS A 105 -14.69 -21.12 -10.97
C HIS A 105 -15.43 -20.73 -12.25
N PRO A 106 -16.70 -21.11 -12.40
CA PRO A 106 -17.52 -20.68 -13.54
C PRO A 106 -17.89 -19.20 -13.32
N VAL A 107 -16.94 -18.29 -13.51
CA VAL A 107 -17.22 -16.86 -13.61
C VAL A 107 -17.86 -16.65 -14.98
N ARG A 108 -19.14 -17.01 -15.11
CA ARG A 108 -19.85 -17.07 -16.39
C ARG A 108 -19.99 -15.70 -17.07
N ASN A 109 -19.85 -14.61 -16.30
CA ASN A 109 -19.98 -13.23 -16.76
C ASN A 109 -18.82 -12.40 -16.19
N ASP A 110 -17.65 -12.49 -16.82
CA ASP A 110 -16.47 -11.73 -16.44
C ASP A 110 -16.37 -10.41 -17.20
N THR A 111 -15.92 -9.35 -16.53
CA THR A 111 -15.81 -8.03 -17.13
C THR A 111 -14.72 -8.02 -18.15
N THR A 112 -15.00 -7.51 -19.34
CA THR A 112 -13.95 -7.31 -20.34
C THR A 112 -13.18 -6.04 -20.02
N VAL A 113 -11.86 -6.14 -20.07
CA VAL A 113 -10.93 -5.06 -19.77
C VAL A 113 -10.02 -4.82 -20.96
N LEU A 114 -9.86 -3.55 -21.28
CA LEU A 114 -9.01 -3.05 -22.35
C LEU A 114 -7.66 -2.64 -21.78
N PHE A 115 -6.61 -2.95 -22.52
CA PHE A 115 -5.26 -2.51 -22.22
C PHE A 115 -4.49 -2.19 -23.50
N ILE A 116 -3.38 -1.48 -23.34
CA ILE A 116 -2.45 -1.22 -24.44
C ILE A 116 -1.35 -2.28 -24.51
N ASP A 117 -1.06 -2.73 -25.73
CA ASP A 117 0.07 -3.59 -26.05
C ASP A 117 1.00 -2.90 -27.03
N SER A 118 2.22 -2.61 -26.59
CA SER A 118 3.27 -2.03 -27.40
C SER A 118 4.18 -3.12 -27.95
N GLU A 119 4.53 -3.09 -29.23
CA GLU A 119 5.50 -4.00 -29.85
C GLU A 119 6.93 -3.71 -29.35
N ASN A 120 7.24 -4.12 -28.13
CA ASN A 120 8.63 -4.15 -27.67
C ASN A 120 9.29 -5.39 -28.26
N GLY A 121 10.08 -5.21 -29.32
CA GLY A 121 10.69 -6.26 -30.14
C GLY A 121 11.53 -7.35 -29.44
N LYS A 122 11.57 -7.48 -28.11
CA LYS A 122 12.28 -8.56 -27.38
C LYS A 122 11.68 -8.95 -26.01
N ARG A 123 10.36 -8.92 -25.80
CA ARG A 123 9.78 -9.65 -24.65
C ARG A 123 8.61 -10.50 -25.11
N LYS A 124 8.78 -11.83 -25.07
CA LYS A 124 7.65 -12.78 -25.09
C LYS A 124 6.58 -12.25 -24.14
N PRO A 125 5.27 -12.38 -24.45
CA PRO A 125 4.24 -12.08 -23.49
C PRO A 125 4.41 -13.03 -22.30
N MET A 126 5.16 -12.58 -21.28
CA MET A 126 5.00 -13.11 -19.93
C MET A 126 3.50 -13.04 -19.68
N ARG A 127 2.87 -14.15 -19.28
CA ARG A 127 1.54 -14.12 -18.63
C ARG A 127 1.50 -12.84 -17.80
N ARG A 128 0.74 -11.83 -18.22
CA ARG A 128 0.88 -10.48 -17.67
C ARG A 128 0.58 -10.60 -16.18
N ARG A 129 1.60 -10.39 -15.34
CA ARG A 129 1.49 -10.46 -13.87
C ARG A 129 1.09 -9.10 -13.27
N HIS A 130 0.66 -8.16 -14.11
CA HIS A 130 0.36 -6.78 -13.74
C HIS A 130 -0.87 -6.37 -14.58
N MET A 131 -1.89 -5.80 -13.94
CA MET A 131 -3.01 -5.15 -14.64
C MET A 131 -2.54 -3.93 -15.44
N GLY A 132 -1.63 -3.14 -14.87
CA GLY A 132 -1.29 -1.83 -15.42
C GLY A 132 -2.52 -0.91 -15.50
N HIS A 133 -2.45 0.08 -16.39
CA HIS A 133 -3.59 0.94 -16.71
C HIS A 133 -4.60 0.18 -17.58
N VAL A 134 -5.88 0.17 -17.17
CA VAL A 134 -6.95 -0.58 -17.86
C VAL A 134 -8.26 0.21 -17.93
N ILE A 135 -9.09 -0.12 -18.92
CA ILE A 135 -10.48 0.36 -19.05
C ILE A 135 -11.41 -0.84 -18.95
N ALA A 136 -12.38 -0.83 -18.04
CA ALA A 136 -13.45 -1.80 -17.99
C ALA A 136 -14.54 -1.48 -19.02
N ILE A 137 -15.07 -2.52 -19.67
CA ILE A 137 -16.23 -2.47 -20.55
C ILE A 137 -17.41 -3.09 -19.81
N GLU A 138 -18.44 -2.30 -19.56
CA GLU A 138 -19.66 -2.73 -18.90
C GLU A 138 -20.86 -2.62 -19.86
N PRO A 139 -21.56 -3.74 -20.17
CA PRO A 139 -22.79 -3.69 -20.94
C PRO A 139 -23.89 -2.93 -20.20
N LEU A 140 -24.64 -2.05 -20.88
CA LEU A 140 -25.74 -1.31 -20.24
C LEU A 140 -26.96 -2.19 -19.86
N LEU A 141 -27.09 -3.37 -20.48
CA LEU A 141 -28.27 -4.22 -20.39
C LEU A 141 -28.10 -5.45 -19.50
N ASP A 142 -26.90 -5.72 -18.96
CA ASP A 142 -26.62 -6.90 -18.14
C ASP A 142 -26.18 -6.51 -16.72
N SER A 143 -26.98 -6.90 -15.73
CA SER A 143 -26.73 -6.58 -14.31
C SER A 143 -25.90 -7.64 -13.56
N SER A 144 -25.54 -8.74 -14.23
CA SER A 144 -25.01 -9.96 -13.62
C SER A 144 -23.49 -10.15 -13.75
N VAL A 145 -22.75 -9.05 -13.95
CA VAL A 145 -21.29 -9.08 -14.14
C VAL A 145 -20.54 -9.27 -12.81
N SER A 146 -19.47 -10.06 -12.83
CA SER A 146 -18.68 -10.45 -11.65
C SER A 146 -17.70 -9.37 -11.16
N LEU A 147 -17.31 -8.43 -12.03
CA LEU A 147 -16.54 -7.23 -11.70
C LEU A 147 -17.35 -5.99 -12.09
N LYS A 148 -17.80 -5.21 -11.10
CA LYS A 148 -18.58 -3.99 -11.36
C LYS A 148 -17.67 -2.77 -11.25
N PRO A 149 -17.31 -2.11 -12.37
CA PRO A 149 -16.56 -0.85 -12.31
C PRO A 149 -17.41 0.21 -11.62
N ARG A 150 -16.78 1.13 -10.91
CA ARG A 150 -17.45 2.23 -10.21
C ARG A 150 -16.85 3.56 -10.62
N LEU A 151 -17.72 4.53 -10.83
CA LEU A 151 -17.31 5.92 -10.94
C LEU A 151 -16.99 6.44 -9.55
N ILE A 152 -15.76 6.89 -9.40
CA ILE A 152 -15.24 7.45 -8.18
C ILE A 152 -15.63 8.92 -8.09
N ARG A 153 -16.20 9.28 -6.94
CA ARG A 153 -16.55 10.67 -6.63
C ARG A 153 -15.36 11.39 -5.99
N ASN A 154 -15.33 12.70 -6.12
CA ASN A 154 -14.32 13.53 -5.47
C ASN A 154 -14.45 13.51 -3.94
N GLU A 155 -15.64 13.22 -3.42
CA GLU A 155 -15.96 13.15 -2.00
C GLU A 155 -16.44 11.75 -1.65
N ILE A 156 -16.05 11.27 -0.47
CA ILE A 156 -16.47 10.02 0.13
C ILE A 156 -17.88 10.21 0.68
N ASN A 157 -18.79 9.38 0.20
CA ASN A 157 -20.17 9.31 0.64
C ASN A 157 -20.41 8.04 1.48
N PHE A 158 -21.65 7.87 1.95
CA PHE A 158 -22.07 6.69 2.72
C PHE A 158 -21.82 5.37 1.96
N GLU A 159 -21.99 5.35 0.64
CA GLU A 159 -21.78 4.14 -0.18
C GLU A 159 -20.35 3.62 -0.14
N VAL A 160 -19.35 4.52 -0.02
CA VAL A 160 -17.94 4.13 0.14
C VAL A 160 -17.69 3.59 1.54
N PHE A 161 -18.31 4.17 2.58
CA PHE A 161 -18.21 3.61 3.94
C PHE A 161 -18.85 2.22 4.04
N ASP A 162 -20.00 2.01 3.40
CA ASP A 162 -20.66 0.70 3.34
C ASP A 162 -19.79 -0.34 2.63
N LEU A 163 -19.11 0.07 1.55
CA LEU A 163 -18.16 -0.77 0.85
C LEU A 163 -16.97 -1.18 1.75
N ILE A 164 -16.41 -0.25 2.53
CA ILE A 164 -15.33 -0.56 3.49
C ILE A 164 -15.84 -1.51 4.57
N LYS A 165 -17.06 -1.30 5.10
CA LYS A 165 -17.70 -2.20 6.09
C LYS A 165 -17.88 -3.60 5.53
N GLU A 166 -18.29 -3.74 4.27
CA GLU A 166 -18.44 -5.02 3.59
C GLU A 166 -17.09 -5.76 3.54
N TRP A 167 -16.02 -5.09 3.11
CA TRP A 167 -14.68 -5.68 3.03
C TRP A 167 -14.16 -6.11 4.41
N MET A 168 -14.35 -5.28 5.43
CA MET A 168 -13.96 -5.61 6.80
C MET A 168 -14.78 -6.76 7.37
N THR A 169 -16.09 -6.78 7.13
CA THR A 169 -16.99 -7.85 7.58
C THR A 169 -16.58 -9.17 6.96
N TYR A 170 -16.36 -9.20 5.65
CA TYR A 170 -15.87 -10.38 4.95
C TYR A 170 -14.52 -10.86 5.52
N CYS A 171 -13.57 -9.95 5.72
CA CYS A 171 -12.27 -10.26 6.30
C CYS A 171 -12.41 -10.87 7.70
N ASN A 172 -13.24 -10.27 8.56
CA ASN A 172 -13.48 -10.74 9.93
C ASN A 172 -14.14 -12.13 9.97
N GLN A 173 -14.96 -12.46 8.98
CA GLN A 173 -15.65 -13.76 8.91
C GLN A 173 -14.77 -14.86 8.30
N ASN A 174 -13.89 -14.53 7.35
CA ASN A 174 -13.20 -15.52 6.53
C ASN A 174 -11.68 -15.61 6.77
N HIS A 175 -11.06 -14.63 7.44
CA HIS A 175 -9.59 -14.59 7.66
C HIS A 175 -9.19 -14.65 9.13
N LEU A 176 -9.92 -15.42 9.94
CA LEU A 176 -9.78 -15.48 11.40
C LEU A 176 -8.35 -15.79 11.86
N ASP A 177 -7.63 -16.69 11.19
CA ASP A 177 -6.29 -17.10 11.64
C ASP A 177 -5.17 -16.10 11.31
N ILE A 178 -5.40 -15.19 10.37
CA ILE A 178 -4.34 -14.34 9.77
C ILE A 178 -4.64 -12.83 9.94
N CYS A 179 -5.91 -12.45 10.08
CA CYS A 179 -6.35 -11.05 10.12
C CYS A 179 -7.12 -10.67 11.39
N LYS A 180 -7.34 -11.61 12.32
CA LYS A 180 -7.92 -11.30 13.62
C LYS A 180 -6.90 -10.53 14.46
N SER A 181 -7.29 -9.36 14.94
CA SER A 181 -6.53 -8.60 15.93
C SER A 181 -6.67 -9.31 17.27
N ASP A 182 -5.54 -9.55 17.94
CA ASP A 182 -5.58 -9.81 19.37
C ASP A 182 -5.94 -8.49 20.06
N LYS A 183 -6.84 -8.50 21.03
CA LYS A 183 -7.11 -7.28 21.81
C LYS A 183 -5.87 -6.94 22.63
N LEU A 184 -5.56 -5.65 22.76
CA LEU A 184 -4.61 -5.19 23.78
C LEU A 184 -5.15 -5.57 25.15
N THR A 185 -4.65 -6.68 25.71
CA THR A 185 -4.91 -7.08 27.09
C THR A 185 -4.17 -6.11 27.99
N THR A 186 -4.88 -5.11 28.53
CA THR A 186 -4.44 -4.38 29.71
C THR A 186 -4.66 -5.29 30.92
N SER A 187 -3.70 -6.17 31.19
CA SER A 187 -3.67 -6.92 32.45
C SER A 187 -3.57 -5.90 33.58
N GLN A 188 -4.58 -5.85 34.46
CA GLN A 188 -4.66 -4.92 35.60
C GLN A 188 -3.43 -5.01 36.54
N ASP A 189 -2.64 -6.08 36.46
CA ASP A 189 -1.47 -6.33 37.29
C ASP A 189 -0.12 -5.90 36.68
N SER A 190 -0.10 -5.32 35.47
CA SER A 190 1.13 -4.77 34.88
C SER A 190 1.14 -3.24 34.95
N GLN A 191 2.17 -2.63 35.55
CA GLN A 191 2.38 -1.18 35.53
C GLN A 191 2.32 -0.59 34.10
N ASP A 192 2.67 -1.39 33.08
CA ASP A 192 2.63 -1.03 31.66
C ASP A 192 1.22 -0.82 31.06
N SER A 193 0.15 -1.19 31.79
CA SER A 193 -1.23 -1.10 31.31
C SER A 193 -1.92 0.24 31.61
N GLN A 194 -1.36 1.06 32.50
CA GLN A 194 -1.94 2.36 32.88
C GLN A 194 -1.64 3.50 31.88
N ASP A 195 -0.73 3.27 30.94
CA ASP A 195 -0.18 4.33 30.06
C ASP A 195 -0.62 4.27 28.59
N PHE A 196 -1.41 3.27 28.16
CA PHE A 196 -1.88 3.22 26.78
C PHE A 196 -3.05 4.19 26.59
N LYS A 197 -2.80 5.28 25.85
CA LYS A 197 -3.81 6.31 25.57
C LYS A 197 -4.46 6.13 24.21
N VAL A 198 -5.71 6.53 24.10
CA VAL A 198 -6.48 6.60 22.85
C VAL A 198 -7.32 7.88 22.82
N ILE A 199 -7.65 8.34 21.63
CA ILE A 199 -8.62 9.40 21.41
C ILE A 199 -10.01 8.75 21.37
N ARG A 200 -10.93 9.20 22.21
CA ARG A 200 -12.33 8.79 22.16
C ARG A 200 -13.03 9.51 21.02
N CYS A 201 -13.64 8.76 20.10
CA CYS A 201 -14.12 9.33 18.85
C CYS A 201 -15.35 10.25 19.00
N CYS A 202 -16.13 10.14 20.09
CA CYS A 202 -17.34 10.96 20.26
C CYS A 202 -17.07 12.42 20.61
N ASP A 203 -15.93 12.72 21.26
CA ASP A 203 -15.58 14.05 21.77
C ASP A 203 -14.15 14.48 21.43
N GLY A 204 -13.32 13.56 20.92
CA GLY A 204 -11.91 13.83 20.60
C GLY A 204 -11.00 13.87 21.83
N GLU A 205 -11.49 13.45 23.00
CA GLU A 205 -10.69 13.47 24.23
C GLU A 205 -9.66 12.35 24.27
N ILE A 206 -8.44 12.67 24.72
CA ILE A 206 -7.40 11.66 24.97
C ILE A 206 -7.60 11.06 26.35
N ILE A 207 -7.84 9.76 26.39
CA ILE A 207 -8.05 9.01 27.62
C ILE A 207 -7.14 7.80 27.70
N THR A 208 -6.96 7.25 28.90
CA THR A 208 -6.44 5.89 29.05
C THR A 208 -7.43 4.91 28.42
N ALA A 209 -6.92 4.00 27.60
CA ALA A 209 -7.72 3.04 26.87
C ALA A 209 -8.49 2.12 27.83
N PRO A 210 -9.82 1.99 27.65
CA PRO A 210 -10.60 1.03 28.43
C PRO A 210 -10.11 -0.41 28.20
N ALA A 211 -10.24 -1.25 29.22
CA ALA A 211 -9.76 -2.63 29.15
C ALA A 211 -10.43 -3.41 28.02
N GLY A 212 -9.62 -4.02 27.14
CA GLY A 212 -10.09 -4.79 26.00
C GLY A 212 -10.83 -3.98 24.93
N CYS A 213 -10.65 -2.65 24.89
CA CYS A 213 -11.25 -1.81 23.87
C CYS A 213 -10.70 -2.15 22.48
N SER A 214 -11.59 -2.11 21.49
CA SER A 214 -11.22 -2.09 20.08
C SER A 214 -10.87 -0.67 19.67
N TYR A 215 -9.79 -0.49 18.92
CA TYR A 215 -9.37 0.83 18.43
C TYR A 215 -8.89 0.73 16.98
N ALA A 216 -9.02 1.84 16.25
CA ALA A 216 -8.35 2.07 14.98
C ALA A 216 -7.01 2.76 15.24
N ALA A 217 -6.01 2.55 14.38
CA ALA A 217 -4.77 3.31 14.40
C ALA A 217 -4.69 4.27 13.20
N LEU A 218 -3.99 5.38 13.35
CA LEU A 218 -3.68 6.31 12.26
C LEU A 218 -2.19 6.31 11.94
N SER A 219 -1.86 6.11 10.65
CA SER A 219 -0.53 6.27 10.10
C SER A 219 -0.54 7.37 9.04
N TYR A 220 0.26 8.41 9.25
CA TYR A 220 0.23 9.63 8.44
C TYR A 220 1.57 10.38 8.47
N VAL A 221 1.73 11.36 7.59
CA VAL A 221 2.92 12.22 7.59
C VAL A 221 2.68 13.42 8.52
N TRP A 222 3.52 13.59 9.55
CA TRP A 222 3.37 14.72 10.48
C TRP A 222 3.60 16.10 9.81
N GLY A 223 4.53 16.17 8.86
CA GLY A 223 5.03 17.43 8.29
C GLY A 223 6.08 18.14 9.16
N ASP A 224 6.69 19.20 8.62
CA ASP A 224 7.67 20.05 9.32
C ASP A 224 7.02 21.34 9.86
N ILE A 225 5.73 21.26 10.19
CA ILE A 225 4.96 22.40 10.70
C ILE A 225 5.11 22.41 12.23
N GLU A 226 5.43 23.57 12.79
CA GLU A 226 5.27 23.87 14.22
C GLU A 226 3.78 23.86 14.56
N TYR A 227 3.21 22.67 14.63
CA TYR A 227 1.89 22.47 15.21
C TYR A 227 1.98 22.76 16.71
N PRO A 228 0.95 23.37 17.34
CA PRO A 228 0.92 23.60 18.78
C PRO A 228 1.25 22.31 19.54
N ASP A 229 1.73 22.49 20.77
CA ASP A 229 2.17 21.42 21.68
C ASP A 229 1.34 20.13 21.45
N PRO A 230 1.95 18.98 21.14
CA PRO A 230 1.24 17.71 20.99
C PRO A 230 0.33 17.36 22.19
N ASN A 231 0.59 17.98 23.35
CA ASN A 231 -0.19 17.88 24.58
C ASN A 231 -1.31 18.94 24.71
N ASP A 232 -1.40 19.92 23.80
CA ASP A 232 -2.56 20.81 23.69
C ASP A 232 -3.71 20.06 22.99
N HIS A 233 -4.41 19.26 23.80
CA HIS A 233 -5.50 18.38 23.39
C HIS A 233 -6.73 19.12 22.81
N LYS A 234 -6.72 20.46 22.76
CA LYS A 234 -7.83 21.28 22.24
C LYS A 234 -7.77 21.52 20.73
N LYS A 235 -6.67 21.17 20.04
CA LYS A 235 -6.50 21.38 18.60
C LYS A 235 -5.92 20.15 17.90
N LEU A 236 -6.77 19.19 17.58
CA LEU A 236 -6.39 18.05 16.74
C LEU A 236 -6.15 18.51 15.28
N PRO A 237 -5.11 18.02 14.60
CA PRO A 237 -4.91 18.28 13.18
C PRO A 237 -6.06 17.74 12.31
N GLN A 238 -6.25 18.32 11.12
CA GLN A 238 -7.33 17.94 10.22
C GLN A 238 -7.34 16.45 9.88
N VAL A 239 -6.16 15.83 9.67
CA VAL A 239 -6.07 14.39 9.39
C VAL A 239 -6.56 13.53 10.57
N VAL A 240 -6.37 14.00 11.80
CA VAL A 240 -6.84 13.31 13.02
C VAL A 240 -8.36 13.45 13.14
N ILE A 241 -8.89 14.66 12.90
CA ILE A 241 -10.34 14.91 12.88
C ILE A 241 -11.04 14.03 11.84
N ASP A 242 -10.49 13.98 10.62
CA ASP A 242 -11.02 13.14 9.55
C ASP A 242 -10.94 11.66 9.90
N SER A 243 -9.87 11.23 10.57
CA SER A 243 -9.70 9.86 11.04
C SER A 243 -10.67 9.47 12.14
N ILE A 244 -11.03 10.40 13.04
CA ILE A 244 -12.09 10.21 14.04
C ILE A 244 -13.44 9.99 13.35
N LYS A 245 -13.74 10.79 12.32
CA LYS A 245 -14.95 10.62 11.52
C LYS A 245 -14.98 9.26 10.84
N VAL A 246 -13.91 8.88 10.14
CA VAL A 246 -13.80 7.57 9.48
C VAL A 246 -13.92 6.43 10.49
N ALA A 247 -13.24 6.49 11.63
CA ALA A 247 -13.35 5.47 12.67
C ALA A 247 -14.79 5.32 13.17
N SER A 248 -15.47 6.44 13.45
CA SER A 248 -16.85 6.45 13.92
C SER A 248 -17.82 5.86 12.89
N GLU A 249 -17.69 6.26 11.62
CA GLU A 249 -18.52 5.74 10.51
C GLU A 249 -18.35 4.23 10.33
N LEU A 250 -17.14 3.72 10.62
CA LEU A 250 -16.81 2.30 10.57
C LEU A 250 -17.14 1.54 11.87
N GLY A 251 -17.78 2.18 12.84
CA GLY A 251 -18.21 1.55 14.10
C GLY A 251 -17.11 1.38 15.15
N CYS A 252 -16.00 2.12 15.03
CA CYS A 252 -14.92 2.12 16.01
C CYS A 252 -14.96 3.39 16.87
N HIS A 253 -14.89 3.21 18.19
CA HIS A 253 -15.07 4.31 19.15
C HIS A 253 -13.77 4.92 19.67
N TYR A 254 -12.63 4.34 19.33
CA TYR A 254 -11.32 4.75 19.81
C TYR A 254 -10.32 4.81 18.66
N LEU A 255 -9.52 5.88 18.63
CA LEU A 255 -8.47 6.10 17.65
C LEU A 255 -7.13 6.28 18.37
N TRP A 256 -6.14 5.48 17.99
CA TRP A 256 -4.77 5.66 18.42
C TRP A 256 -3.98 6.47 17.39
N VAL A 257 -3.27 7.51 17.86
CA VAL A 257 -2.44 8.38 17.03
C VAL A 257 -1.10 8.58 17.72
N ASP A 258 -0.01 8.18 17.06
CA ASP A 258 1.35 8.19 17.59
C ASP A 258 1.74 9.51 18.29
N ARG A 259 1.51 10.65 17.64
CA ARG A 259 1.91 11.98 18.12
C ARG A 259 1.17 12.39 19.40
N HIS A 260 -0.07 11.96 19.57
CA HIS A 260 -0.97 12.42 20.62
C HIS A 260 -1.15 11.40 21.75
N CYS A 261 -1.04 10.11 21.45
CA CYS A 261 -1.22 9.03 22.42
C CYS A 261 0.10 8.65 23.11
N ILE A 262 1.25 8.95 22.51
CA ILE A 262 2.57 8.81 23.13
C ILE A 262 2.94 10.14 23.79
N ASN A 263 3.33 10.11 25.07
CA ASN A 263 3.86 11.28 25.76
C ASN A 263 5.22 11.65 25.17
N GLN A 264 5.27 12.72 24.38
CA GLN A 264 6.48 13.13 23.65
C GLN A 264 7.60 13.64 24.56
N ASN A 265 7.23 14.10 25.76
CA ASN A 265 8.12 14.67 26.77
C ASN A 265 8.65 13.62 27.76
N ASP A 266 8.19 12.37 27.64
CA ASP A 266 8.58 11.29 28.55
C ASP A 266 10.00 10.77 28.23
N PRO A 267 10.92 10.73 29.22
CA PRO A 267 12.22 10.06 29.07
C PRO A 267 12.09 8.59 28.66
N ASP A 268 11.01 7.92 29.08
CA ASP A 268 10.69 6.52 28.82
C ASP A 268 9.91 6.30 27.52
N LYS A 269 9.71 7.33 26.67
CA LYS A 269 9.09 7.17 25.33
C LYS A 269 9.70 6.05 24.48
N LYS A 270 10.98 5.72 24.73
CA LYS A 270 11.67 4.60 24.09
C LYS A 270 10.96 3.26 24.34
N LYS A 271 10.38 3.04 25.52
CA LYS A 271 9.61 1.82 25.85
C LYS A 271 8.35 1.72 24.99
N GLN A 272 7.62 2.83 24.81
CA GLN A 272 6.42 2.85 23.96
C GLN A 272 6.77 2.69 22.47
N ILE A 273 7.87 3.32 22.01
CA ILE A 273 8.38 3.17 20.64
C ILE A 273 8.76 1.70 20.35
N GLN A 274 9.28 0.98 21.34
CA GLN A 274 9.60 -0.45 21.22
C GLN A 274 8.36 -1.35 21.10
N ARG A 275 7.15 -0.85 21.41
CA ARG A 275 5.88 -1.59 21.35
C ARG A 275 5.01 -1.21 20.15
N MET A 276 5.54 -0.45 19.20
CA MET A 276 4.82 -0.03 18.00
C MET A 276 4.29 -1.23 17.18
N ASP A 277 4.99 -2.35 17.19
CA ASP A 277 4.52 -3.60 16.60
C ASP A 277 3.25 -4.13 17.28
N GLU A 278 3.22 -4.16 18.62
CA GLU A 278 2.03 -4.57 19.36
C GLU A 278 0.85 -3.63 19.09
N ILE A 279 1.08 -2.31 19.03
CA ILE A 279 0.02 -1.33 18.84
C ILE A 279 -0.61 -1.47 17.45
N TYR A 280 0.18 -1.57 16.38
CA TYR A 280 -0.38 -1.68 15.03
C TYR A 280 -0.92 -3.08 14.71
N SER A 281 -0.35 -4.16 15.26
CA SER A 281 -0.87 -5.52 15.05
C SER A 281 -2.19 -5.79 15.78
N LYS A 282 -2.44 -5.09 16.90
CA LYS A 282 -3.65 -5.23 17.72
C LYS A 282 -4.75 -4.23 17.39
N ALA A 283 -4.50 -3.24 16.53
CA ALA A 283 -5.54 -2.37 16.00
C ALA A 283 -6.54 -3.17 15.15
N ASP A 284 -7.83 -2.85 15.24
CA ASP A 284 -8.85 -3.53 14.43
C ASP A 284 -8.68 -3.22 12.94
N PHE A 285 -8.24 -1.99 12.63
CA PHE A 285 -7.76 -1.54 11.34
C PHE A 285 -6.89 -0.29 11.49
N THR A 286 -6.06 -0.03 10.49
CA THR A 286 -5.22 1.16 10.40
C THR A 286 -5.64 2.02 9.23
N ILE A 287 -5.95 3.27 9.52
CA ILE A 287 -6.20 4.33 8.53
C ILE A 287 -4.83 4.85 8.07
N ILE A 288 -4.59 4.84 6.76
CA ILE A 288 -3.36 5.31 6.15
C ILE A 288 -3.66 6.52 5.26
N ASP A 289 -3.12 7.68 5.63
CA ASP A 289 -3.10 8.85 4.76
C ASP A 289 -1.95 8.74 3.76
N ALA A 290 -2.28 8.30 2.54
CA ALA A 290 -1.33 8.18 1.43
C ALA A 290 -1.43 9.36 0.45
N ALA A 291 -2.30 10.34 0.70
CA ALA A 291 -2.49 11.52 -0.12
C ALA A 291 -1.80 12.76 0.47
N GLY A 292 -1.87 12.92 1.79
CA GLY A 292 -1.38 14.07 2.50
C GLY A 292 0.14 14.12 2.59
N THR A 293 0.67 15.34 2.56
CA THR A 293 2.10 15.60 2.77
C THR A 293 2.42 16.05 4.19
N ASP A 294 1.42 16.37 5.01
CA ASP A 294 1.54 16.80 6.40
C ASP A 294 0.21 16.62 7.15
N CYS A 295 0.24 16.88 8.46
CA CYS A 295 -0.88 16.69 9.37
C CYS A 295 -2.11 17.59 9.11
N THR A 296 -1.95 18.65 8.31
CA THR A 296 -3.01 19.63 8.05
C THR A 296 -3.82 19.31 6.80
N TYR A 297 -3.35 18.37 5.98
CA TYR A 297 -3.97 18.06 4.70
C TYR A 297 -5.41 17.54 4.84
N GLY A 298 -5.67 16.68 5.83
CA GLY A 298 -6.91 15.91 5.97
C GLY A 298 -6.84 14.56 5.23
N LEU A 299 -7.90 13.76 5.27
CA LEU A 299 -8.01 12.53 4.46
C LEU A 299 -8.69 12.84 3.13
N ALA A 300 -8.07 12.45 2.01
CA ALA A 300 -8.59 12.70 0.67
C ALA A 300 -10.01 12.12 0.48
N GLY A 301 -10.93 12.99 0.07
CA GLY A 301 -12.35 12.71 -0.08
C GLY A 301 -13.17 12.84 1.21
N VAL A 302 -12.57 13.02 2.39
CA VAL A 302 -13.32 13.18 3.66
C VAL A 302 -13.59 14.65 3.94
N THR A 303 -12.53 15.45 4.13
CA THR A 303 -12.61 16.91 4.25
C THR A 303 -12.09 17.59 2.98
N PRO A 304 -10.82 17.38 2.56
CA PRO A 304 -10.41 17.82 1.24
C PRO A 304 -11.06 16.95 0.16
N SER A 305 -11.66 17.55 -0.87
CA SER A 305 -12.00 16.82 -2.08
C SER A 305 -10.74 16.17 -2.66
N ARG A 306 -10.89 15.00 -3.27
CA ARG A 306 -9.80 14.29 -3.95
C ARG A 306 -9.20 15.18 -5.03
N ARG A 307 -7.89 15.38 -4.97
CA ARG A 307 -7.13 16.20 -5.93
C ARG A 307 -6.26 15.29 -6.78
N THR A 308 -6.79 14.86 -7.92
CA THR A 308 -6.05 14.06 -8.91
C THR A 308 -5.70 14.90 -10.14
N ASP A 309 -4.45 14.75 -10.62
CA ASP A 309 -4.01 15.34 -11.89
C ASP A 309 -4.72 14.69 -13.09
N GLN A 310 -5.30 13.51 -12.90
CA GLN A 310 -6.03 12.75 -13.90
C GLN A 310 -7.35 12.23 -13.28
N PRO A 311 -8.50 12.89 -13.55
CA PRO A 311 -9.79 12.37 -13.11
C PRO A 311 -10.07 11.03 -13.78
N GLN A 312 -10.90 10.20 -13.14
CA GLN A 312 -11.31 8.93 -13.71
C GLN A 312 -12.03 9.18 -15.04
N GLY A 313 -11.50 8.60 -16.12
CA GLY A 313 -12.10 8.74 -17.45
C GLY A 313 -13.33 7.86 -17.61
N TYR A 314 -14.34 8.38 -18.30
CA TYR A 314 -15.57 7.69 -18.65
C TYR A 314 -16.03 8.02 -20.08
N ALA A 315 -16.56 7.03 -20.79
CA ALA A 315 -17.26 7.23 -22.05
C ALA A 315 -18.39 6.21 -22.22
N GLN A 316 -19.43 6.58 -22.96
CA GLN A 316 -20.50 5.68 -23.37
C GLN A 316 -20.48 5.56 -24.90
N VAL A 317 -20.51 4.35 -25.43
CA VAL A 317 -20.48 4.08 -26.87
C VAL A 317 -21.20 2.78 -27.19
N ASN A 318 -22.01 2.74 -28.24
CA ASN A 318 -22.67 1.53 -28.77
C ASN A 318 -23.28 0.60 -27.70
N GLY A 319 -23.97 1.14 -26.70
CA GLY A 319 -24.65 0.33 -25.69
C GLY A 319 -23.76 -0.20 -24.55
N VAL A 320 -22.50 0.24 -24.47
CA VAL A 320 -21.57 -0.08 -23.37
C VAL A 320 -21.04 1.17 -22.68
N ASN A 321 -20.65 1.01 -21.41
CA ASN A 321 -19.86 1.96 -20.65
C ASN A 321 -18.39 1.57 -20.70
N LEU A 322 -17.53 2.55 -20.92
CA LEU A 322 -16.09 2.45 -20.83
C LEU A 322 -15.63 3.25 -19.61
N ILE A 323 -15.06 2.57 -18.61
CA ILE A 323 -14.61 3.20 -17.36
C ILE A 323 -13.13 2.91 -17.18
N TYR A 324 -12.31 3.96 -17.14
CA TYR A 324 -10.91 3.82 -16.77
C TYR A 324 -10.80 3.50 -15.27
N LEU A 325 -10.09 2.42 -14.91
CA LEU A 325 -10.04 1.95 -13.52
C LEU A 325 -8.97 2.66 -12.66
N GLY A 326 -8.22 3.59 -13.25
CA GLY A 326 -7.17 4.35 -12.57
C GLY A 326 -5.77 3.77 -12.74
N THR A 327 -4.81 4.38 -12.05
CA THR A 327 -3.44 3.86 -11.94
C THR A 327 -3.42 2.68 -10.96
N PRO A 328 -2.60 1.63 -11.18
CA PRO A 328 -2.41 0.59 -10.18
C PRO A 328 -2.12 1.18 -8.79
N PRO A 329 -2.91 0.86 -7.75
CA PRO A 329 -2.79 1.55 -6.46
C PRO A 329 -1.43 1.43 -5.79
N ALA A 330 -0.70 0.34 -6.02
CA ALA A 330 0.61 0.17 -5.43
C ALA A 330 1.60 1.24 -5.93
N ASP A 331 1.50 1.67 -7.19
CA ASP A 331 2.40 2.69 -7.73
C ASP A 331 2.14 4.07 -7.13
N LYS A 332 0.86 4.43 -6.98
CA LYS A 332 0.46 5.70 -6.35
C LYS A 332 0.85 5.75 -4.88
N ILE A 333 0.64 4.65 -4.14
CA ILE A 333 1.02 4.58 -2.73
C ILE A 333 2.54 4.57 -2.58
N ARG A 334 3.30 3.82 -3.39
CA ARG A 334 4.78 3.82 -3.34
C ARG A 334 5.37 5.20 -3.67
N ALA A 335 4.72 5.98 -4.53
CA ALA A 335 5.13 7.34 -4.86
C ALA A 335 4.75 8.39 -3.79
N SER A 336 3.92 8.04 -2.81
CA SER A 336 3.46 8.97 -1.78
C SER A 336 4.57 9.38 -0.80
N ARG A 337 4.41 10.56 -0.18
CA ARG A 337 5.28 10.99 0.93
C ARG A 337 5.16 10.05 2.14
N TRP A 338 4.01 9.40 2.32
CA TRP A 338 3.84 8.39 3.36
C TRP A 338 4.78 7.20 3.15
N ALA A 339 4.86 6.65 1.92
CA ALA A 339 5.69 5.50 1.63
C ALA A 339 7.19 5.80 1.61
N SER A 340 7.60 7.07 1.50
CA SER A 340 9.01 7.44 1.62
C SER A 340 9.52 7.44 3.05
N ARG A 341 8.67 7.50 4.08
CA ARG A 341 9.11 7.53 5.48
C ARG A 341 9.44 6.13 6.02
N GLY A 342 10.51 6.01 6.79
CA GLY A 342 10.94 4.73 7.38
C GLY A 342 9.93 4.20 8.40
N TRP A 343 9.52 5.01 9.38
CA TRP A 343 8.58 4.62 10.45
C TRP A 343 7.25 4.07 9.91
N THR A 344 6.71 4.67 8.85
CA THR A 344 5.43 4.25 8.24
C THR A 344 5.48 2.85 7.64
N TYR A 345 6.68 2.31 7.36
CA TYR A 345 6.81 0.93 6.88
C TYR A 345 6.32 -0.06 7.92
N GLN A 346 6.76 0.10 9.17
CA GLN A 346 6.36 -0.77 10.27
C GLN A 346 4.86 -0.62 10.57
N GLU A 347 4.40 0.63 10.63
CA GLU A 347 2.98 0.97 10.87
C GLU A 347 2.07 0.28 9.85
N GLY A 348 2.44 0.37 8.56
CA GLY A 348 1.72 -0.29 7.48
C GLY A 348 1.86 -1.81 7.53
N VAL A 349 3.08 -2.35 7.49
CA VAL A 349 3.36 -3.80 7.28
C VAL A 349 2.90 -4.67 8.46
N ILE A 350 2.85 -4.13 9.67
CA ILE A 350 2.40 -4.90 10.85
C ILE A 350 0.87 -4.88 11.01
N SER A 351 0.20 -3.86 10.49
CA SER A 351 -1.26 -3.76 10.55
C SER A 351 -1.95 -4.91 9.79
N HIS A 352 -2.89 -5.59 10.43
CA HIS A 352 -3.61 -6.72 9.80
C HIS A 352 -4.62 -6.27 8.73
N LYS A 353 -5.20 -5.08 8.91
CA LYS A 353 -6.16 -4.45 7.99
C LYS A 353 -5.74 -3.00 7.78
N ARG A 354 -5.55 -2.59 6.53
CA ARG A 354 -5.18 -1.23 6.14
C ARG A 354 -6.25 -0.63 5.25
N ILE A 355 -6.58 0.64 5.49
CA ILE A 355 -7.43 1.44 4.63
C ILE A 355 -6.61 2.62 4.14
N PHE A 356 -6.19 2.59 2.88
CA PHE A 356 -5.42 3.65 2.26
C PHE A 356 -6.34 4.69 1.65
N PHE A 357 -6.18 5.94 2.06
CA PHE A 357 -6.80 7.10 1.43
C PHE A 357 -5.80 7.72 0.47
N THR A 358 -6.07 7.62 -0.83
CA THR A 358 -5.27 8.26 -1.89
C THR A 358 -6.07 9.36 -2.56
N ASN A 359 -5.40 10.18 -3.37
CA ASN A 359 -6.08 11.19 -4.20
C ASN A 359 -6.92 10.59 -5.35
N GLU A 360 -6.81 9.29 -5.63
CA GLU A 360 -7.59 8.62 -6.67
C GLU A 360 -8.72 7.79 -6.08
N GLN A 361 -8.43 6.96 -5.08
CA GLN A 361 -9.39 6.02 -4.49
C GLN A 361 -9.07 5.58 -3.07
N VAL A 362 -10.07 4.98 -2.40
CA VAL A 362 -9.85 4.19 -1.20
C VAL A 362 -9.46 2.75 -1.56
N ILE A 363 -8.45 2.23 -0.90
CA ILE A 363 -8.01 0.83 -1.02
C ILE A 363 -8.04 0.16 0.34
N PHE A 364 -8.63 -1.03 0.42
CA PHE A 364 -8.54 -1.91 1.58
C PHE A 364 -7.55 -3.03 1.30
N GLN A 365 -6.57 -3.23 2.19
CA GLN A 365 -5.66 -4.36 2.13
C GLN A 365 -5.62 -5.04 3.49
N CYS A 366 -5.98 -6.32 3.55
CA CYS A 366 -5.64 -7.18 4.69
C CYS A 366 -4.49 -8.12 4.32
N ASN A 367 -4.10 -9.01 5.23
CA ASN A 367 -3.01 -9.97 4.98
C ASN A 367 -3.37 -11.05 3.93
N THR A 368 -4.63 -11.11 3.49
CA THR A 368 -5.09 -12.11 2.52
C THR A 368 -5.79 -11.57 1.28
N MET A 369 -6.35 -10.36 1.34
CA MET A 369 -7.19 -9.80 0.30
C MET A 369 -6.88 -8.32 0.10
N ILE A 370 -7.08 -7.88 -1.15
CA ILE A 370 -7.13 -6.47 -1.52
C ILE A 370 -8.47 -6.14 -2.19
N CYS A 371 -9.04 -5.01 -1.84
CA CYS A 371 -10.23 -4.45 -2.44
C CYS A 371 -10.02 -2.97 -2.76
N GLN A 372 -10.69 -2.49 -3.79
CA GLN A 372 -10.49 -1.15 -4.34
C GLN A 372 -11.85 -0.51 -4.60
N GLU A 373 -11.92 0.82 -4.50
CA GLU A 373 -13.16 1.55 -4.78
C GLU A 373 -13.50 1.57 -6.27
N SER A 374 -12.50 1.59 -7.17
CA SER A 374 -12.70 1.72 -8.61
C SER A 374 -13.41 0.53 -9.27
N PHE A 375 -13.41 -0.63 -8.61
CA PHE A 375 -14.20 -1.78 -9.02
C PHE A 375 -14.48 -2.74 -7.87
N SER A 376 -15.63 -3.38 -7.89
CA SER A 376 -16.00 -4.44 -6.95
C SER A 376 -15.84 -5.81 -7.61
N LEU A 377 -15.06 -6.69 -7.00
CA LEU A 377 -15.04 -8.12 -7.31
C LEU A 377 -15.89 -8.86 -6.28
N HIS A 378 -16.57 -9.93 -6.70
CA HIS A 378 -17.19 -10.82 -5.72
C HIS A 378 -16.11 -11.36 -4.78
N THR A 379 -16.23 -11.10 -3.48
CA THR A 379 -15.16 -11.36 -2.49
C THR A 379 -14.70 -12.81 -2.50
N ASN A 380 -15.59 -13.78 -2.73
CA ASN A 380 -15.22 -15.19 -2.92
C ASN A 380 -14.19 -15.43 -4.05
N ALA A 381 -14.23 -14.64 -5.13
CA ALA A 381 -13.30 -14.76 -6.26
C ALA A 381 -11.88 -14.26 -5.94
N LEU A 382 -11.71 -13.49 -4.85
CA LEU A 382 -10.42 -13.00 -4.37
C LEU A 382 -9.64 -14.04 -3.56
N HIS A 383 -10.23 -15.21 -3.30
CA HIS A 383 -9.66 -16.23 -2.41
C HIS A 383 -9.45 -17.55 -3.16
N SER A 384 -8.34 -18.23 -2.87
CA SER A 384 -8.12 -19.60 -3.33
C SER A 384 -8.86 -20.58 -2.41
N GLU A 385 -9.55 -21.59 -2.97
CA GLU A 385 -9.98 -22.75 -2.17
C GLU A 385 -8.77 -23.45 -1.52
N ILE A 386 -8.94 -23.88 -0.28
CA ILE A 386 -7.96 -24.61 0.54
C ILE A 386 -7.90 -26.07 0.05
N HIS A 387 -7.50 -26.29 -1.20
CA HIS A 387 -7.38 -27.62 -1.78
C HIS A 387 -6.06 -27.80 -2.52
N SER A 388 -4.94 -27.60 -1.81
CA SER A 388 -3.62 -28.25 -2.00
C SER A 388 -2.51 -27.45 -1.30
N ASN A 389 -1.37 -28.10 -1.06
CA ASN A 389 -0.15 -27.54 -0.44
C ASN A 389 0.52 -26.39 -1.23
N GLU A 390 -0.13 -25.83 -2.27
CA GLU A 390 0.34 -24.65 -3.00
C GLU A 390 -0.69 -23.53 -2.91
N ARG A 391 -0.55 -22.66 -1.90
CA ARG A 391 -1.31 -21.40 -1.79
C ARG A 391 -0.89 -20.43 -2.90
N LYS A 392 -1.52 -20.51 -4.07
CA LYS A 392 -1.45 -19.44 -5.07
C LYS A 392 -2.76 -18.68 -5.05
N LYS A 393 -2.79 -17.64 -4.22
CA LYS A 393 -3.84 -16.62 -4.24
C LYS A 393 -3.83 -15.96 -5.63
N PRO A 394 -4.99 -15.59 -6.19
CA PRO A 394 -5.03 -14.75 -7.38
C PRO A 394 -4.45 -13.37 -7.02
N THR A 395 -3.13 -13.23 -7.11
CA THR A 395 -2.45 -11.96 -6.77
C THR A 395 -2.27 -11.11 -8.01
N LEU A 396 -2.52 -9.81 -7.84
CA LEU A 396 -2.16 -8.75 -8.75
C LEU A 396 -1.06 -7.90 -8.07
N PRO A 397 0.23 -8.25 -8.23
CA PRO A 397 1.34 -7.58 -7.54
C PRO A 397 1.40 -6.05 -7.65
N ASP A 398 0.89 -5.46 -8.73
CA ASP A 398 0.79 -4.01 -8.94
C ASP A 398 -0.40 -3.37 -8.23
N THR A 399 -1.33 -4.17 -7.73
CA THR A 399 -2.42 -3.68 -6.88
C THR A 399 -2.03 -3.66 -5.42
N GLU A 400 -1.18 -4.59 -4.95
CA GLU A 400 -0.76 -4.74 -3.55
C GLU A 400 0.20 -3.61 -3.11
N PRO A 401 -0.26 -2.65 -2.29
CA PRO A 401 0.55 -1.49 -1.92
C PRO A 401 1.71 -1.85 -0.99
N LEU A 402 1.46 -2.77 -0.06
CA LEU A 402 2.45 -3.27 0.89
C LEU A 402 2.70 -4.75 0.69
N LEU A 403 3.95 -5.17 0.92
CA LEU A 403 4.29 -6.58 1.00
C LEU A 403 3.60 -7.22 2.22
N PRO A 404 3.02 -8.43 2.08
CA PRO A 404 2.55 -9.20 3.23
C PRO A 404 3.68 -9.41 4.24
N ILE A 405 3.37 -9.38 5.54
CA ILE A 405 4.37 -9.54 6.61
C ILE A 405 5.08 -10.91 6.57
N ASP A 406 4.39 -11.95 6.09
CA ASP A 406 4.91 -13.31 5.96
C ASP A 406 5.75 -13.54 4.69
N ASN A 407 6.15 -12.47 3.98
CA ASN A 407 7.05 -12.58 2.83
C ASN A 407 8.46 -13.02 3.29
N ASP A 408 9.49 -12.98 2.45
CA ASP A 408 10.86 -13.19 2.94
C ASP A 408 11.41 -11.89 3.57
N ILE A 409 12.16 -12.04 4.67
CA ILE A 409 12.75 -10.91 5.39
C ILE A 409 13.66 -10.05 4.50
N GLY A 410 14.30 -10.66 3.51
CA GLY A 410 15.12 -9.97 2.53
C GLY A 410 14.30 -8.99 1.68
N SER A 411 13.09 -9.38 1.25
CA SER A 411 12.15 -8.49 0.57
C SER A 411 11.73 -7.31 1.46
N HIS A 412 11.49 -7.55 2.76
CA HIS A 412 11.21 -6.44 3.68
C HIS A 412 12.38 -5.49 3.86
N LEU A 413 13.60 -6.02 4.00
CA LEU A 413 14.81 -5.22 4.09
C LEU A 413 15.04 -4.38 2.82
N MET A 414 14.87 -4.98 1.64
CA MET A 414 14.96 -4.25 0.36
C MET A 414 13.95 -3.12 0.28
N GLU A 415 12.71 -3.33 0.74
CA GLU A 415 11.68 -2.30 0.66
C GLU A 415 11.84 -1.21 1.71
N PHE A 416 12.25 -1.56 2.93
CA PHE A 416 12.57 -0.58 3.97
C PHE A 416 13.77 0.29 3.62
N SER A 417 14.84 -0.29 3.04
CA SER A 417 16.09 0.42 2.73
C SER A 417 15.93 1.60 1.75
N LYS A 418 14.83 1.63 0.98
CA LYS A 418 14.51 2.71 0.04
C LYS A 418 13.95 3.96 0.73
N ARG A 419 13.61 3.86 2.01
CA ARG A 419 12.90 4.88 2.78
C ARG A 419 13.85 5.83 3.49
N ASP A 420 13.36 7.04 3.72
CA ASP A 420 14.02 8.11 4.44
C ASP A 420 13.65 8.11 5.93
N LEU A 421 14.65 8.39 6.76
CA LEU A 421 14.49 8.65 8.19
C LEU A 421 14.99 10.07 8.48
N LYS A 422 14.28 10.77 9.38
CA LYS A 422 14.71 12.09 9.85
C LYS A 422 15.99 11.99 10.69
N TYR A 423 16.11 10.92 11.48
CA TYR A 423 17.29 10.64 12.30
C TYR A 423 17.83 9.25 11.94
N ASP A 424 19.09 9.18 11.53
CA ASP A 424 19.71 7.93 11.09
C ASP A 424 19.74 6.86 12.18
N LYS A 425 19.87 7.26 13.46
CA LYS A 425 19.79 6.39 14.65
C LYS A 425 18.48 5.61 14.77
N ASP A 426 17.42 6.05 14.10
CA ASP A 426 16.12 5.36 14.15
C ASP A 426 16.07 4.12 13.26
N SER A 427 17.09 3.86 12.43
CA SER A 427 17.08 2.79 11.41
C SER A 427 16.71 1.42 11.96
N LEU A 428 17.25 1.04 13.12
CA LEU A 428 16.92 -0.22 13.76
C LEU A 428 15.51 -0.19 14.36
N ASN A 429 15.17 0.84 15.12
CA ASN A 429 13.89 0.91 15.83
C ASN A 429 12.69 0.98 14.87
N ALA A 430 12.85 1.67 13.74
CA ALA A 430 11.82 1.78 12.70
C ALA A 430 11.57 0.46 11.91
N PHE A 431 12.42 -0.55 12.10
CA PHE A 431 12.26 -1.88 11.51
C PHE A 431 12.12 -3.00 12.55
N LEU A 432 12.30 -2.67 13.83
CA LEU A 432 12.39 -3.64 14.92
C LEU A 432 11.14 -4.50 15.05
N GLY A 433 9.96 -3.92 14.81
CA GLY A 433 8.71 -4.63 14.83
C GLY A 433 8.63 -5.77 13.81
N ILE A 434 9.16 -5.56 12.60
CA ILE A 434 9.24 -6.63 11.59
C ILE A 434 10.15 -7.74 12.11
N LEU A 435 11.31 -7.39 12.68
CA LEU A 435 12.23 -8.38 13.26
C LEU A 435 11.58 -9.17 14.41
N ASN A 436 10.79 -8.51 15.26
CA ASN A 436 10.06 -9.17 16.35
C ASN A 436 9.03 -10.18 15.82
N VAL A 437 8.29 -9.83 14.76
CA VAL A 437 7.36 -10.77 14.11
C VAL A 437 8.12 -11.99 13.58
N TYR A 438 9.26 -11.80 12.91
CA TYR A 438 10.05 -12.91 12.39
C TYR A 438 10.70 -13.75 13.51
N ARG A 439 11.04 -13.13 14.63
CA ARG A 439 11.48 -13.85 15.83
C ARG A 439 10.38 -14.76 16.35
N LYS A 440 9.15 -14.24 16.49
CA LYS A 440 8.00 -14.98 17.01
C LYS A 440 7.56 -16.10 16.06
N ASN A 441 7.47 -15.82 14.75
CA ASN A 441 6.86 -16.73 13.78
C ASN A 441 7.86 -17.68 13.10
N HIS A 442 9.12 -17.25 12.95
CA HIS A 442 10.14 -18.00 12.20
C HIS A 442 11.37 -18.36 13.05
N GLY A 443 11.38 -17.99 14.33
CA GLY A 443 12.55 -18.17 15.20
C GLY A 443 13.76 -17.34 14.74
N CYS A 444 13.56 -16.31 13.92
CA CYS A 444 14.66 -15.50 13.40
C CYS A 444 15.03 -14.42 14.43
N ILE A 445 16.22 -14.52 15.00
CA ILE A 445 16.77 -13.46 15.86
C ILE A 445 17.54 -12.45 15.00
N HIS A 446 17.97 -11.34 15.58
CA HIS A 446 18.81 -10.37 14.85
C HIS A 446 19.97 -9.86 15.70
N LEU A 447 21.05 -9.47 15.01
CA LEU A 447 22.17 -8.74 15.60
C LEU A 447 22.29 -7.37 14.94
N LEU A 448 21.96 -6.31 15.70
CA LEU A 448 21.97 -4.90 15.24
C LEU A 448 21.19 -4.67 13.92
N GLY A 449 20.13 -5.44 13.72
CA GLY A 449 19.24 -5.41 12.56
C GLY A 449 19.47 -6.55 11.56
N ASN A 450 20.62 -7.24 11.58
CA ASN A 450 20.89 -8.33 10.64
C ASN A 450 20.16 -9.60 11.09
N PRO A 451 19.26 -10.16 10.25
CA PRO A 451 18.55 -11.37 10.60
C PRO A 451 19.49 -12.58 10.61
N LEU A 452 19.28 -13.46 11.58
CA LEU A 452 20.04 -14.69 11.78
C LEU A 452 19.08 -15.88 11.81
N ASN A 453 19.48 -16.98 11.19
CA ASN A 453 18.75 -18.22 11.32
C ASN A 453 19.11 -18.89 12.66
N ALA A 454 18.16 -18.94 13.60
CA ALA A 454 18.43 -19.48 14.94
C ALA A 454 18.82 -20.97 14.94
N ARG A 455 18.48 -21.75 13.90
CA ARG A 455 18.81 -23.18 13.86
C ARG A 455 20.28 -23.46 13.58
N ASN A 456 21.00 -22.53 12.96
CA ASN A 456 22.39 -22.75 12.56
C ASN A 456 23.29 -21.51 12.77
N GLY A 457 22.79 -20.43 13.39
CA GLY A 457 23.57 -19.23 13.70
C GLY A 457 24.04 -18.44 12.47
N ASN A 458 23.57 -18.79 11.28
CA ASN A 458 24.01 -18.17 10.04
C ASN A 458 23.39 -16.79 9.87
N MET A 459 24.23 -15.81 9.54
CA MET A 459 23.76 -14.47 9.23
C MET A 459 23.28 -14.40 7.79
N ILE A 460 22.07 -13.87 7.61
CA ILE A 460 21.55 -13.52 6.30
C ILE A 460 22.22 -12.20 5.88
N ASN A 461 23.53 -12.23 5.62
CA ASN A 461 24.33 -11.07 5.18
C ASN A 461 24.60 -11.14 3.68
N ALA A 462 23.51 -11.11 2.94
CA ALA A 462 23.50 -11.28 1.51
C ALA A 462 22.91 -10.03 0.85
N TRP A 463 23.35 -8.82 1.20
CA TRP A 463 22.84 -7.59 0.60
C TRP A 463 23.95 -6.72 -0.01
N TYR A 464 23.59 -5.89 -0.98
CA TYR A 464 24.48 -4.92 -1.62
C TYR A 464 23.72 -3.68 -2.05
N HIS A 465 24.43 -2.57 -2.18
CA HIS A 465 23.88 -1.31 -2.69
C HIS A 465 23.95 -1.27 -4.22
N PRO A 466 22.83 -1.12 -4.95
CA PRO A 466 22.83 -0.97 -6.41
C PRO A 466 23.29 0.42 -6.87
N LYS A 467 23.28 1.42 -5.98
CA LYS A 467 23.86 2.75 -6.13
C LYS A 467 24.63 3.06 -4.85
N PRO A 468 25.76 3.80 -4.88
CA PRO A 468 26.53 4.11 -3.68
C PRO A 468 25.65 4.57 -2.50
N GLY A 469 25.75 3.86 -1.38
CA GLY A 469 25.05 4.20 -0.14
C GLY A 469 25.84 5.20 0.71
N THR A 470 25.16 5.89 1.62
CA THR A 470 25.79 6.81 2.58
C THR A 470 25.97 6.12 3.93
N ARG A 471 27.15 6.27 4.54
CA ARG A 471 27.49 5.63 5.82
C ARG A 471 26.81 6.34 7.00
N LYS A 472 26.16 5.57 7.88
CA LYS A 472 25.58 6.01 9.16
C LYS A 472 26.45 5.53 10.33
N PHE A 473 27.16 6.44 11.00
CA PHE A 473 28.18 6.05 11.99
C PHE A 473 27.62 5.51 13.31
N ASP A 474 26.33 5.72 13.61
CA ASP A 474 25.66 5.19 14.80
C ASP A 474 25.56 3.65 14.84
N PHE A 475 25.69 2.99 13.69
CA PHE A 475 25.58 1.53 13.55
C PHE A 475 26.82 0.99 12.83
N PRO A 476 27.21 -0.28 13.01
CA PRO A 476 28.40 -0.84 12.35
C PRO A 476 28.28 -0.94 10.83
N SER A 477 29.40 -0.86 10.12
CA SER A 477 29.46 -0.88 8.65
C SER A 477 29.07 -2.22 8.02
N TRP A 478 29.15 -3.32 8.76
CA TRP A 478 28.74 -4.65 8.29
C TRP A 478 27.23 -4.89 8.40
N SER A 479 26.49 -3.97 9.02
CA SER A 479 25.04 -4.03 9.16
C SER A 479 24.35 -3.11 8.17
N TRP A 480 23.22 -3.55 7.60
CA TRP A 480 22.40 -2.71 6.73
C TRP A 480 21.89 -1.44 7.45
N THR A 481 21.70 -1.50 8.78
CA THR A 481 21.31 -0.33 9.61
C THR A 481 22.37 0.77 9.60
N GLY A 482 23.62 0.42 9.27
CA GLY A 482 24.75 1.32 9.09
C GLY A 482 24.76 2.10 7.77
N TRP A 483 23.73 1.98 6.93
CA TRP A 483 23.73 2.61 5.62
C TRP A 483 22.41 3.31 5.29
N LYS A 484 22.50 4.38 4.50
CA LYS A 484 21.39 5.01 3.80
C LYS A 484 21.46 4.64 2.32
N GLY A 485 20.32 4.28 1.75
CA GLY A 485 20.19 3.95 0.33
C GLY A 485 19.65 2.54 0.13
N ALA A 486 19.01 2.34 -1.01
CA ALA A 486 18.40 1.06 -1.36
C ALA A 486 19.42 -0.08 -1.31
N ILE A 487 18.98 -1.26 -0.86
CA ILE A 487 19.76 -2.50 -0.94
C ILE A 487 19.05 -3.50 -1.85
N LYS A 488 19.80 -4.48 -2.33
CA LYS A 488 19.30 -5.69 -2.98
C LYS A 488 19.89 -6.92 -2.32
N MET A 489 19.10 -7.98 -2.21
CA MET A 489 19.60 -9.27 -1.76
C MET A 489 20.39 -9.96 -2.89
N THR A 490 21.50 -10.63 -2.56
CA THR A 490 22.27 -11.52 -3.42
C THR A 490 21.68 -12.93 -3.35
N SER A 491 21.99 -13.80 -4.32
CA SER A 491 21.36 -15.12 -4.37
C SER A 491 21.75 -16.00 -3.17
N TYR A 492 20.77 -16.64 -2.54
CA TYR A 492 20.91 -17.66 -1.47
C TYR A 492 21.75 -18.90 -1.85
N LYS A 493 22.39 -18.93 -3.03
CA LYS A 493 23.25 -20.03 -3.48
C LYS A 493 24.65 -20.01 -2.85
N ASN A 494 25.04 -18.91 -2.20
CA ASN A 494 26.27 -18.86 -1.42
C ASN A 494 26.00 -19.41 -0.01
N ARG A 495 26.94 -20.20 0.55
CA ARG A 495 26.85 -20.60 1.95
C ARG A 495 26.94 -19.35 2.82
N ASP A 496 25.97 -19.17 3.71
CA ASP A 496 25.99 -18.08 4.67
C ASP A 496 27.24 -18.17 5.57
N PRO A 497 27.88 -17.04 5.90
CA PRO A 497 29.03 -17.03 6.79
C PRO A 497 28.61 -17.38 8.22
N THR A 498 29.43 -18.20 8.89
CA THR A 498 29.28 -18.46 10.32
C THR A 498 29.78 -17.26 11.11
N LEU A 499 29.00 -16.83 12.12
CA LEU A 499 29.35 -15.72 13.01
C LEU A 499 29.97 -16.22 14.32
N ARG A 500 31.02 -15.51 14.75
CA ARG A 500 31.60 -15.65 16.09
C ARG A 500 31.70 -14.28 16.75
N LEU A 501 31.47 -14.26 18.07
CA LEU A 501 31.67 -13.09 18.92
C LEU A 501 33.09 -13.12 19.49
N VAL A 502 33.78 -11.98 19.47
CA VAL A 502 35.12 -11.84 20.05
C VAL A 502 34.99 -11.29 21.47
N THR A 503 35.43 -12.06 22.46
CA THR A 503 35.44 -11.65 23.88
C THR A 503 36.50 -10.57 24.14
N THR A 504 36.40 -9.86 25.27
CA THR A 504 37.42 -8.91 25.71
C THR A 504 38.81 -9.52 25.79
N ASP A 505 38.87 -10.81 26.12
CA ASP A 505 40.10 -11.57 26.35
C ASP A 505 40.71 -12.10 25.03
N GLY A 506 40.03 -11.88 23.89
CA GLY A 506 40.49 -12.27 22.56
C GLY A 506 39.98 -13.62 22.06
N ASP A 507 39.29 -14.40 22.90
CA ASP A 507 38.66 -15.66 22.50
C ASP A 507 37.48 -15.42 21.55
N SER A 508 37.22 -16.37 20.65
CA SER A 508 36.06 -16.34 19.75
C SER A 508 35.04 -17.42 20.13
N ILE A 509 33.80 -17.00 20.36
CA ILE A 509 32.69 -17.89 20.75
C ILE A 509 31.69 -17.98 19.59
N PRO A 510 31.24 -19.18 19.18
CA PRO A 510 30.15 -19.35 18.23
C PRO A 510 28.91 -18.57 18.66
N LEU A 511 28.23 -17.92 17.70
CA LEU A 511 27.06 -17.10 18.04
C LEU A 511 25.91 -17.93 18.62
N ASP A 512 25.68 -19.14 18.11
CA ASP A 512 24.73 -20.12 18.64
C ASP A 512 25.04 -20.48 20.11
N GLU A 513 26.30 -20.73 20.45
CA GLU A 513 26.71 -21.00 21.83
C GLU A 513 26.43 -19.81 22.78
N TYR A 514 26.55 -18.58 22.27
CA TYR A 514 26.20 -17.37 23.02
C TYR A 514 24.68 -17.21 23.19
N ILE A 515 23.89 -17.59 22.19
CA ILE A 515 22.42 -17.50 22.22
C ILE A 515 21.80 -18.57 23.12
N ASP A 516 22.32 -19.81 23.09
CA ASP A 516 21.74 -20.98 23.77
C ASP A 516 21.89 -20.97 25.30
N LYS A 517 22.42 -19.89 25.91
CA LYS A 517 22.74 -19.87 27.34
C LYS A 517 22.01 -18.75 28.09
N SER A 518 20.87 -19.15 28.67
CA SER A 518 20.28 -18.61 29.91
C SER A 518 21.18 -18.84 31.15
N ASN A 519 22.51 -18.87 30.99
CA ASN A 519 23.45 -19.14 32.06
C ASN A 519 24.21 -17.86 32.41
N ALA A 520 23.82 -17.22 33.52
CA ALA A 520 24.35 -15.94 34.00
C ALA A 520 25.89 -15.93 34.19
N ASN A 521 26.52 -17.10 34.29
CA ASN A 521 27.97 -17.26 34.45
C ASN A 521 28.76 -17.25 33.13
N TYR A 522 28.12 -17.18 31.96
CA TYR A 522 28.77 -17.25 30.65
C TYR A 522 28.83 -15.92 29.87
N LEU A 523 28.29 -14.83 30.43
CA LEU A 523 28.34 -13.50 29.82
C LEU A 523 29.71 -12.86 30.02
N ARG A 524 30.74 -13.38 29.34
CA ARG A 524 32.00 -12.65 29.17
C ARG A 524 31.72 -11.35 28.42
N ALA A 525 32.38 -10.27 28.81
CA ALA A 525 32.30 -9.01 28.07
C ALA A 525 32.76 -9.25 26.62
N VAL A 526 31.97 -8.78 25.66
CA VAL A 526 32.21 -8.96 24.22
C VAL A 526 32.72 -7.64 23.64
N LYS A 527 33.75 -7.68 22.78
CA LYS A 527 34.19 -6.51 22.02
C LYS A 527 33.12 -6.13 20.99
N PRO A 528 33.02 -4.86 20.55
CA PRO A 528 32.10 -4.47 19.47
C PRO A 528 32.60 -4.95 18.08
N VAL A 529 33.12 -6.17 18.01
CA VAL A 529 33.75 -6.77 16.84
C VAL A 529 33.17 -8.17 16.64
N ILE A 530 32.73 -8.46 15.43
CA ILE A 530 32.31 -9.78 15.00
C ILE A 530 33.38 -10.39 14.09
N GLU A 531 33.61 -11.69 14.21
CA GLU A 531 34.43 -12.44 13.28
C GLU A 531 33.50 -13.22 12.33
N MET A 532 33.67 -13.03 11.02
CA MET A 532 32.94 -13.77 9.99
C MET A 532 33.86 -14.84 9.37
N ARG A 533 33.50 -16.12 9.48
CA ARG A 533 34.23 -17.22 8.82
C ARG A 533 33.39 -17.85 7.73
N GLY A 534 33.92 -17.92 6.51
CA GLY A 534 33.24 -18.48 5.34
C GLY A 534 34.05 -18.37 4.05
N ARG A 535 33.56 -18.96 2.96
CA ARG A 535 34.20 -18.88 1.64
C ARG A 535 33.80 -17.56 0.97
N MET A 536 34.65 -16.55 1.09
CA MET A 536 34.49 -15.27 0.39
C MET A 536 34.74 -15.49 -1.11
N THR A 537 33.70 -15.40 -1.94
CA THR A 537 33.80 -15.72 -3.37
C THR A 537 34.25 -14.54 -4.24
N ARG A 538 34.07 -13.31 -3.75
CA ARG A 538 34.56 -12.07 -4.40
C ARG A 538 34.59 -10.92 -3.39
N LEU A 539 35.76 -10.30 -3.20
CA LEU A 539 35.91 -9.01 -2.53
C LEU A 539 36.28 -8.00 -3.62
N SER A 540 35.43 -7.02 -3.90
CA SER A 540 35.80 -5.89 -4.76
C SER A 540 35.80 -4.63 -3.92
N LEU A 541 36.99 -4.14 -3.59
CA LEU A 541 37.17 -2.77 -3.12
C LEU A 541 37.17 -1.90 -4.37
N SER A 542 36.10 -1.14 -4.59
CA SER A 542 36.16 -0.06 -5.56
C SER A 542 37.05 1.02 -4.95
N ASN A 543 38.32 1.04 -5.35
CA ASN A 543 39.18 2.18 -5.09
C ASN A 543 38.59 3.38 -5.83
N GLY A 544 38.00 4.31 -5.08
CA GLY A 544 37.62 5.61 -5.61
C GLY A 544 38.89 6.36 -6.00
N VAL A 545 38.89 6.86 -7.24
CA VAL A 545 39.70 8.02 -7.66
C VAL A 545 39.05 9.26 -7.08
#